data_AF-A0A3D5SCK1-F1
#
_entry.id   AF-A0A3D5SCK1-F1
#
_cell.length_a   1.000
_cell.length_b   1.000
_cell.length_c   1.000
_cell.angle_alpha   90.00
_cell.angle_beta   90.00
_cell.angle_gamma   90.00
#
_symmetry.space_group_name_H-M   'P 1'
#
loop_
_entity.id
_entity.type
_entity.pdbx_description
1 polymer ?
#
loop_
_entity_poly.entity_id
_entity_poly.type
_entity_poly.pdbx_seq_one_letter_code
_entity_poly.pdbx_strand_id
1 'polypeptide(L)' 'KLVDRRPGDAAICYADASLAKAELNWQAELGIEEMTADGWRWQSANPNGYDDA' A
#
# COMPACT_ATOMS: atom_id res chain seq x y z
N LYS A 1 -12.93 -14.88 12.34
CA LYS A 1 -12.14 -15.69 13.31
C LYS A 1 -10.77 -15.06 13.40
N LEU A 2 -10.29 -14.69 14.58
CA LEU A 2 -8.90 -14.23 14.73
C LEU A 2 -7.97 -15.43 14.55
N VAL A 3 -6.91 -15.25 13.76
CA VAL A 3 -5.90 -16.27 13.48
C VAL A 3 -4.55 -15.81 14.06
N ASP A 4 -3.60 -16.74 14.19
CA ASP A 4 -2.27 -16.45 14.72
C ASP A 4 -1.46 -15.55 13.78
N ARG A 5 -0.40 -14.92 14.33
CA ARG A 5 0.55 -14.15 13.53
C ARG A 5 1.19 -15.05 12.48
N ARG A 6 1.35 -14.52 11.26
CA ARG A 6 2.04 -15.25 10.20
C ARG A 6 3.54 -15.28 10.51
N PRO A 7 4.22 -16.44 10.40
CA PRO A 7 5.67 -16.51 10.58
C PRO A 7 6.40 -15.51 9.67
N GLY A 8 7.33 -14.76 10.23
CA GLY A 8 8.12 -13.75 9.50
C GLY A 8 7.59 -12.31 9.61
N ASP A 9 6.39 -12.08 10.14
CA ASP A 9 5.88 -10.72 10.33
C ASP A 9 6.65 -9.99 11.45
N ALA A 10 7.26 -8.85 11.12
CA ALA A 10 7.86 -7.93 12.08
C ALA A 10 6.77 -7.17 12.85
N ALA A 11 7.09 -6.67 14.05
CA ALA A 11 6.12 -5.94 14.87
C ALA A 11 5.76 -4.56 14.29
N ILE A 12 6.76 -3.77 13.91
CA ILE A 12 6.62 -2.42 13.34
C ILE A 12 7.79 -2.20 12.36
N CYS A 13 7.50 -1.62 11.20
CA CYS A 13 8.51 -1.22 10.22
C CYS A 13 8.01 0.00 9.42
N TYR A 14 8.81 1.05 9.32
CA TYR A 14 8.54 2.26 8.53
C TYR A 14 9.85 2.82 7.96
N ALA A 15 9.77 3.65 6.93
CA ALA A 15 10.92 4.19 6.23
C ALA A 15 11.17 5.68 6.56
N ASP A 16 12.44 6.05 6.68
CA ASP A 16 12.88 7.44 6.48
C ASP A 16 13.23 7.60 4.98
N ALA A 17 12.41 8.35 4.26
CA ALA A 17 12.56 8.57 2.82
C ALA A 17 13.31 9.87 2.47
N SER A 18 14.03 10.48 3.43
CA SER A 18 14.75 11.74 3.24
C SER A 18 15.80 11.68 2.12
N LEU A 19 16.48 10.54 1.93
CA LEU A 19 17.46 10.38 0.86
C LEU A 19 16.84 10.46 -0.54
N ALA A 20 15.67 9.84 -0.75
CA ALA A 20 14.97 9.91 -2.04
C ALA A 20 14.54 11.35 -2.36
N LYS A 21 14.12 12.10 -1.33
CA LYS A 21 13.81 13.52 -1.48
C LYS A 21 15.04 14.35 -1.85
N ALA A 22 16.19 14.10 -1.22
CA ALA A 22 17.41 14.85 -1.47
C ALA A 22 17.99 14.59 -2.87
N GLU A 23 18.07 13.32 -3.28
CA GLU A 23 18.78 12.92 -4.50
C GLU A 23 17.88 12.94 -5.74
N LEU A 24 16.60 12.62 -5.57
CA LEU A 24 15.65 12.45 -6.69
C LEU A 24 14.62 13.57 -6.75
N ASN A 25 14.59 14.46 -5.77
CA ASN A 25 13.52 15.44 -5.58
C ASN A 25 12.13 14.77 -5.59
N TRP A 26 12.04 13.54 -5.05
CA TRP A 26 10.83 12.73 -5.03
C TRP A 26 10.32 12.54 -3.60
N GLN A 27 9.00 12.57 -3.42
CA GLN A 27 8.33 12.28 -2.15
C GLN A 27 6.96 11.64 -2.43
N ALA A 28 6.53 10.72 -1.55
CA ALA A 28 5.15 10.22 -1.57
C ALA A 28 4.18 11.30 -1.04
N GLU A 29 3.16 11.64 -1.83
CA GLU A 29 2.26 12.78 -1.55
C GLU A 29 0.86 12.35 -1.05
N LEU A 30 0.48 11.10 -1.26
CA LEU A 30 -0.86 10.59 -0.92
C LEU A 30 -0.89 9.97 0.47
N GLY A 31 -2.01 10.14 1.18
CA GLY A 31 -2.27 9.61 2.51
C GLY A 31 -3.01 8.27 2.50
N ILE A 32 -3.35 7.78 3.69
CA ILE A 32 -4.04 6.50 3.87
C ILE A 32 -5.47 6.56 3.32
N GLU A 33 -6.12 7.72 3.44
CA GLU A 33 -7.47 7.98 2.94
C GLU A 33 -7.54 7.82 1.42
N GLU A 34 -6.62 8.44 0.67
CA GLU A 34 -6.56 8.30 -0.79
C GLU A 34 -6.22 6.86 -1.20
N MET A 35 -5.24 6.24 -0.52
CA MET A 35 -4.88 4.83 -0.76
C MET A 35 -6.09 3.90 -0.61
N THR A 36 -6.87 4.10 0.46
CA THR A 36 -8.05 3.26 0.74
C THR A 36 -9.18 3.51 -0.26
N ALA A 37 -9.45 4.77 -0.60
CA ALA A 37 -10.47 5.13 -1.57
C ALA A 37 -10.15 4.60 -2.97
N ASP A 38 -8.90 4.72 -3.41
CA ASP A 38 -8.44 4.23 -4.71
C ASP A 38 -8.49 2.70 -4.79
N GLY A 39 -8.03 2.02 -3.74
CA GLY A 39 -8.12 0.55 -3.63
C GLY A 39 -9.57 0.06 -3.69
N TRP A 40 -10.48 0.72 -2.97
CA TRP A 40 -11.91 0.39 -3.01
C TRP A 40 -12.53 0.66 -4.38
N ARG A 41 -12.20 1.80 -5.01
CA ARG A 41 -12.69 2.14 -6.35
C ARG A 41 -12.28 1.08 -7.36
N TRP A 42 -11.01 0.65 -7.35
CA TRP A 42 -10.52 -0.42 -8.21
C TRP A 42 -11.26 -1.74 -7.95
N GLN A 43 -11.27 -2.21 -6.71
CA GLN A 43 -11.83 -3.52 -6.37
C GLN A 43 -13.35 -3.59 -6.62
N SER A 44 -14.07 -2.48 -6.41
CA SER A 44 -15.51 -2.40 -6.67
C SER A 44 -15.82 -2.46 -8.16
N ALA A 45 -14.99 -1.85 -9.00
CA ALA A 45 -15.15 -1.88 -10.45
C ALA A 45 -14.64 -3.19 -11.08
N ASN A 46 -13.70 -3.87 -10.42
CA ASN A 46 -13.03 -5.07 -10.92
C ASN A 46 -13.07 -6.18 -9.85
N PRO A 47 -14.27 -6.72 -9.54
CA PRO A 47 -14.44 -7.66 -8.43
C PRO A 47 -13.62 -8.95 -8.61
N ASN A 48 -13.36 -9.34 -9.85
CA ASN A 48 -12.57 -10.53 -10.19
C ASN A 48 -11.16 -10.18 -10.72
N GLY A 49 -10.75 -8.91 -10.63
CA GLY A 49 -9.50 -8.42 -11.22
C GLY A 49 -9.63 -8.18 -12.73
N TYR A 50 -8.51 -8.30 -13.43
CA TYR A 50 -8.46 -8.26 -14.90
C TYR A 50 -8.90 -9.61 -15.47
N ASP A 51 -9.57 -9.61 -16.61
CA ASP A 51 -9.84 -10.83 -17.36
C ASP A 51 -8.52 -11.43 -17.88
N ASP A 52 -8.42 -12.76 -17.92
CA ASP A 52 -7.31 -13.44 -18.57
C ASP A 52 -7.34 -13.13 -20.08
N ALA A 53 -6.21 -12.66 -20.61
CA ALA A 53 -6.06 -12.23 -22.01
C ALA A 53 -6.10 -13.37 -23.03
#